data_AF-A0A7Z8LD94-F1
#
_entry.id   AF-A0A7Z8LD94-F1
#
_cell.length_a   1.000
_cell.length_b   1.000
_cell.length_c   1.000
_cell.angle_alpha   90.00
_cell.angle_beta   90.00
_cell.angle_gamma   90.00
#
_symmetry.space_group_name_H-M   'P 1'
#
loop_
_entity.id
_entity.type
_entity.pdbx_description
1 polymer ?
#
loop_
_entity_poly.entity_id
_entity_poly.type
_entity_poly.pdbx_seq_one_letter_code
_entity_poly.pdbx_strand_id
1 'polypeptide(L)' 'MIIRIVIAFLVFMIVMGAIQKWLNPNHKTPLDRLRSTKLPRPRKCRSCGRFLLGGDDCRCKGR' A
#
# COMPACT_ATOMS: atom_id res chain seq x y z
N MET A 1 -10.20 -39.50 6.64
CA MET A 1 -10.19 -39.36 5.17
C MET A 1 -10.33 -37.89 4.74
N ILE A 2 -11.40 -37.20 5.14
CA ILE A 2 -11.66 -35.79 4.76
C ILE A 2 -10.55 -34.81 5.16
N ILE A 3 -9.98 -34.95 6.37
CA ILE A 3 -8.93 -34.06 6.86
C ILE A 3 -7.69 -34.07 5.95
N ARG A 4 -7.33 -35.24 5.40
CA ARG A 4 -6.20 -35.36 4.46
C ARG A 4 -6.46 -34.60 3.15
N ILE A 5 -7.72 -34.62 2.68
CA ILE A 5 -8.13 -33.92 1.46
C ILE A 5 -8.08 -32.41 1.68
N VAL A 6 -8.57 -31.93 2.83
CA VAL A 6 -8.52 -30.50 3.19
C VAL A 6 -7.08 -30.02 3.29
N ILE A 7 -6.20 -30.80 3.95
CA ILE A 7 -4.78 -30.47 4.06
C ILE A 7 -4.12 -30.43 2.67
N ALA A 8 -4.37 -31.43 1.82
CA ALA A 8 -3.82 -31.47 0.47
C ALA A 8 -4.27 -30.26 -0.38
N PHE A 9 -5.54 -29.86 -0.25
CA PHE A 9 -6.09 -28.70 -0.95
C PHE A 9 -5.47 -27.38 -0.48
N LEU A 10 -5.28 -27.19 0.83
CA LEU A 10 -4.62 -26.02 1.38
C LEU A 10 -3.15 -25.93 0.93
N VAL A 11 -2.43 -27.04 0.95
CA VAL A 11 -1.05 -27.11 0.45
C VAL A 11 -1.00 -26.76 -1.03
N PHE A 12 -1.93 -27.29 -1.83
CA PHE A 12 -2.03 -26.98 -3.25
C PHE A 12 -2.24 -25.48 -3.52
N MET A 13 -3.14 -24.82 -2.78
CA MET A 13 -3.34 -23.38 -2.90
C MET A 13 -2.06 -22.58 -2.59
N ILE A 14 -1.32 -22.97 -1.55
CA ILE A 14 -0.08 -22.30 -1.16
C ILE A 14 0.99 -22.46 -2.25
N VAL A 15 1.18 -23.68 -2.75
CA VAL A 15 2.15 -23.98 -3.80
C VAL A 15 1.82 -23.22 -5.09
N MET A 16 0.55 -23.23 -5.52
CA MET A 16 0.13 -22.50 -6.72
C MET A 16 0.32 -20.99 -6.56
N GLY A 17 0.02 -20.42 -5.40
CA GLY A 17 0.27 -19.01 -5.10
C GLY A 17 1.76 -18.65 -5.14
N ALA A 18 2.63 -19.52 -4.59
CA ALA A 18 4.08 -19.31 -4.61
C ALA A 18 4.66 -19.39 -6.03
N ILE A 19 4.22 -20.37 -6.83
CA ILE A 19 4.62 -20.52 -8.24
C ILE A 19 4.21 -19.28 -9.04
N GLN A 20 2.96 -18.83 -8.94
CA GLN A 20 2.50 -17.63 -9.65
C GLN A 20 3.29 -16.38 -9.26
N LYS A 21 3.63 -16.23 -7.97
CA LYS A 21 4.46 -15.12 -7.48
C LYS A 21 5.89 -15.21 -8.00
N TRP A 22 6.44 -16.41 -8.14
CA TRP A 22 7.79 -16.62 -8.67
C TRP A 22 7.87 -16.36 -10.17
N LEU A 23 6.88 -16.81 -10.96
CA LEU A 23 6.84 -16.56 -12.41
C LEU A 23 6.52 -15.10 -12.75
N ASN A 24 5.71 -14.40 -11.94
CA ASN A 24 5.36 -13.01 -12.22
C ASN A 24 5.57 -12.11 -10.99
N PRO A 25 6.84 -11.81 -10.64
CA PRO A 25 7.18 -11.06 -9.42
C PRO A 25 6.67 -9.61 -9.43
N ASN A 26 6.39 -9.06 -10.62
CA ASN A 26 5.89 -7.69 -10.81
C ASN A 26 4.36 -7.61 -10.89
N HIS A 27 3.64 -8.71 -10.64
CA HIS A 27 2.18 -8.69 -10.67
C HIS A 27 1.66 -7.84 -9.50
N LYS A 28 1.20 -6.63 -9.81
CA LYS A 28 0.67 -5.69 -8.80
C LYS A 28 -0.63 -6.25 -8.25
N THR A 29 -0.60 -6.63 -6.98
CA THR A 29 -1.83 -7.03 -6.29
C THR A 29 -2.78 -5.83 -6.19
N PRO A 30 -4.11 -6.05 -6.10
CA PRO A 30 -5.06 -4.97 -5.85
C PRO A 30 -4.70 -4.18 -4.57
N LEU A 31 -4.08 -4.83 -3.58
CA LEU A 31 -3.56 -4.19 -2.37
C LEU A 31 -2.38 -3.25 -2.64
N ASP A 32 -1.47 -3.61 -3.57
CA ASP A 32 -0.39 -2.73 -4.01
C ASP A 32 -0.90 -1.49 -4.74
N ARG A 33 -2.02 -1.59 -5.48
CA ARG A 33 -2.69 -0.42 -6.09
C ARG A 33 -3.25 0.52 -5.03
N LEU A 34 -3.91 -0.03 -4.00
CA LEU A 34 -4.40 0.75 -2.86
C LEU A 34 -3.25 1.45 -2.12
N ARG A 35 -2.14 0.73 -1.87
CA ARG A 35 -0.92 1.31 -1.25
C ARG A 35 -0.23 2.34 -2.13
N SER A 36 -0.30 2.17 -3.45
CA SER A 36 0.25 3.11 -4.44
C SER A 36 -0.58 4.38 -4.58
N THR A 37 -1.78 4.43 -3.99
CA THR A 37 -2.56 5.66 -3.86
C THR A 37 -1.87 6.52 -2.81
N LYS A 38 -0.74 7.15 -3.21
CA LYS A 38 -0.03 8.12 -2.38
C LYS A 38 -1.04 9.18 -1.96
N LEU A 39 -1.34 9.23 -0.66
CA LEU A 39 -2.04 10.37 -0.11
C LEU A 39 -1.28 11.63 -0.52
N PRO A 40 -1.97 12.69 -1.00
CA PRO A 40 -1.32 13.92 -1.37
C PRO A 40 -0.47 14.39 -0.19
N ARG A 41 0.84 14.53 -0.40
CA ARG A 41 1.72 15.07 0.65
C ARG A 41 1.23 16.49 0.96
N PRO A 42 0.92 16.82 2.22
CA PRO A 42 0.47 18.16 2.57
C PRO A 42 1.56 19.16 2.16
N ARG A 43 1.15 20.23 1.46
CA ARG A 43 2.09 21.28 1.05
C ARG A 43 2.67 21.92 2.31
N LYS A 44 3.98 22.18 2.33
CA LYS A 44 4.61 22.96 3.40
C LYS A 44 4.75 24.40 2.96
N CYS A 45 4.56 25.33 3.87
CA CYS A 45 4.84 26.73 3.60
C CYS A 45 6.35 26.97 3.49
N ARG A 46 6.79 27.72 2.47
CA ARG A 46 8.20 28.03 2.24
C ARG A 46 8.83 28.93 3.29
N SER A 47 8.06 29.84 3.91
CA SER A 47 8.60 30.84 4.85
C SER A 47 8.84 30.30 6.26
N CYS A 48 8.00 29.39 6.77
CA CYS A 48 8.17 28.81 8.11
C CYS A 48 8.12 27.28 8.19
N GLY A 49 8.01 26.56 7.06
CA GLY A 49 8.05 25.09 7.03
C GLY A 49 6.83 24.37 7.62
N ARG A 50 5.81 25.10 8.06
CA ARG A 50 4.56 24.55 8.60
C ARG A 50 3.72 23.88 7.51
N PHE A 51 2.97 22.84 7.88
CA PHE A 51 2.04 22.17 6.96
C PHE A 51 0.82 23.06 6.67
N LEU A 52 0.52 23.25 5.39
CA LEU A 52 -0.67 23.92 4.88
C LEU A 52 -1.78 22.87 4.84
N LEU A 53 -2.65 22.92 5.85
CA LEU A 53 -3.86 22.13 5.92
C LEU A 53 -4.98 22.95 5.26
N GLY A 54 -5.90 22.31 4.53
CA GLY A 54 -7.14 22.98 4.08
C GLY A 54 -7.03 24.03 2.97
N GLY A 55 -5.84 24.38 2.47
CA GLY A 55 -5.68 25.43 1.44
C GLY A 55 -5.55 26.84 2.00
N ASP A 56 -5.33 26.97 3.32
CA ASP A 56 -5.11 28.26 3.97
C ASP A 56 -3.86 28.99 3.46
N ASP A 57 -3.94 30.32 3.43
CA ASP A 57 -2.77 31.18 3.22
C ASP A 57 -1.72 30.95 4.32
N CYS A 58 -0.46 31.06 3.96
CA CYS A 58 0.62 30.79 4.89
C CYS A 58 0.68 31.82 6.04
N ARG A 59 0.03 31.51 7.17
CA ARG A 59 0.07 32.33 8.39
C ARG A 59 1.22 31.92 9.28
N CYS A 60 2.43 32.39 8.95
CA CYS A 60 3.56 32.32 9.87
C CYS A 60 3.39 33.39 10.95
N LYS A 61 2.86 33.02 12.12
CA LYS A 61 2.77 33.93 13.27
C LYS A 61 4.18 34.16 13.84
N GLY A 62 4.73 35.36 13.66
CA GLY A 62 5.87 35.87 14.44
C GLY A 62 7.28 35.64 13.87
N ARG A 63 7.49 35.82 12.57
CA ARG A 63 8.84 36.07 12.04
C ARG A 63 8.77 37.07 10.89
#